data_AF-A0A7U6QP02-F1
#
_entry.id   AF-A0A7U6QP02-F1
#
_cell.length_a   1.000
_cell.length_b   1.000
_cell.length_c   1.000
_cell.angle_alpha   90.00
_cell.angle_beta   90.00
_cell.angle_gamma   90.00
#
_symmetry.space_group_name_H-M   'P 1'
#
loop_
_entity.id
_entity.type
_entity.pdbx_description
1 polymer ?
#
loop_
_entity_poly.entity_id
_entity_poly.type
_entity_poly.pdbx_seq_one_letter_code
_entity_poly.pdbx_strand_id
1 'polypeptide(L)' 'MIWCHAVSLGETNTVAPLLDALLASGYQIWLTNTTQTGFARGASRFADAIAQNRMSHSYVPVDTP' A
#
# COMPACT_ATOMS: atom_id res chain seq x y z
N MET A 1 -0.78 13.57 3.83
CA MET A 1 -1.13 12.14 3.76
C MET A 1 -1.73 11.86 2.39
N ILE A 2 -1.17 10.90 1.64
CA ILE A 2 -1.68 10.46 0.34
C ILE A 2 -2.32 9.08 0.52
N TRP A 3 -3.58 8.93 0.11
CA TRP A 3 -4.25 7.63 0.11
C TRP A 3 -4.09 6.96 -1.26
N CYS A 4 -3.68 5.70 -1.26
CA CYS A 4 -3.61 4.84 -2.44
C CYS A 4 -4.44 3.57 -2.19
N HIS A 5 -5.34 3.28 -3.12
CA HIS A 5 -6.12 2.05 -3.13
C HIS A 5 -5.71 1.19 -4.32
N ALA A 6 -5.32 -0.05 -4.05
CA ALA A 6 -4.95 -1.05 -5.06
C ALA A 6 -5.74 -2.34 -4.80
N VAL A 7 -6.70 -2.65 -5.67
CA VAL A 7 -7.63 -3.77 -5.45
C VAL A 7 -6.95 -5.12 -5.70
N SER A 8 -5.92 -5.16 -6.54
CA SER A 8 -5.27 -6.40 -6.98
C SER A 8 -3.76 -6.43 -6.70
N LEU A 9 -3.17 -7.64 -6.78
CA LEU A 9 -1.71 -7.82 -6.76
C LEU A 9 -1.03 -7.12 -7.94
N GLY A 10 -1.64 -7.17 -9.12
CA GLY A 10 -1.14 -6.51 -10.33
C GLY A 10 -1.01 -4.99 -10.12
N GLU A 11 -2.08 -4.36 -9.66
CA GLU A 11 -2.08 -2.93 -9.34
C GLU A 11 -1.08 -2.55 -8.26
N THR A 12 -0.96 -3.38 -7.21
CA THR A 12 0.01 -3.15 -6.13
C THR A 12 1.45 -3.13 -6.67
N ASN A 13 1.77 -4.03 -7.62
CA ASN A 13 3.08 -4.05 -8.26
C ASN A 13 3.26 -2.88 -9.24
N THR A 14 2.22 -2.49 -9.97
CA THR A 14 2.28 -1.38 -10.93
C THR A 14 2.46 -0.03 -10.24
N VAL A 15 1.77 0.20 -9.11
CA VAL A 15 1.81 1.48 -8.40
C VAL A 15 3.04 1.61 -7.48
N ALA A 16 3.69 0.49 -7.14
CA ALA A 16 4.81 0.46 -6.20
C ALA A 16 5.93 1.49 -6.47
N PRO A 17 6.44 1.65 -7.71
CA PRO A 17 7.49 2.65 -7.99
C PRO A 17 7.05 4.09 -7.73
N LEU A 18 5.76 4.40 -7.97
CA LEU A 18 5.20 5.72 -7.66
C LEU A 18 5.15 5.94 -6.14
N LEU A 19 4.74 4.93 -5.38
CA LEU A 19 4.71 5.01 -3.92
C LEU A 19 6.11 5.21 -3.34
N ASP A 20 7.13 4.56 -3.90
CA ASP A 20 8.53 4.77 -3.50
C ASP A 20 8.98 6.21 -3.73
N ALA A 21 8.65 6.79 -4.90
CA ALA A 21 9.00 8.17 -5.21
C ALA A 21 8.30 9.17 -4.26
N LEU A 22 7.04 8.91 -3.92
CA LEU A 22 6.29 9.73 -2.96
C LEU A 22 6.87 9.62 -1.55
N LEU A 23 7.22 8.40 -1.10
CA LEU A 23 7.90 8.18 0.18
C LEU A 23 9.27 8.88 0.21
N ALA A 24 10.04 8.82 -0.87
CA ALA A 24 11.34 9.49 -0.99
C ALA A 24 11.21 11.03 -0.94
N SER A 25 10.09 11.55 -1.45
CA SER A 25 9.75 12.98 -1.37
C SER A 25 9.22 13.41 0.01
N GLY A 26 9.17 12.50 0.99
CA GLY A 26 8.77 12.78 2.37
C GLY A 26 7.26 12.72 2.62
N TYR A 27 6.46 12.27 1.65
CA TYR A 27 5.02 12.11 1.87
C TYR A 27 4.71 10.89 2.73
N GLN A 28 3.74 11.04 3.63
CA GLN A 28 3.12 9.91 4.31
C GLN A 28 2.03 9.29 3.44
N ILE A 29 2.00 7.96 3.40
CA ILE A 29 1.09 7.20 2.53
C ILE A 29 0.19 6.30 3.37
N TRP A 30 -1.08 6.22 3.01
CA TRP A 30 -1.96 5.14 3.43
C TRP A 30 -2.24 4.25 2.24
N LEU A 31 -1.76 3.01 2.27
CA LEU A 31 -2.06 1.99 1.27
C LEU A 31 -3.23 1.13 1.74
N THR A 32 -4.17 0.84 0.86
CA THR A 32 -5.28 -0.08 1.13
C THR A 32 -5.37 -1.12 0.04
N ASN A 33 -5.61 -2.38 0.44
CA ASN A 33 -5.75 -3.50 -0.49
C ASN A 33 -7.02 -4.29 -0.22
N THR A 34 -7.62 -4.78 -1.31
CA THR A 34 -8.81 -5.64 -1.25
C THR A 34 -8.48 -7.12 -1.34
N THR A 35 -7.40 -7.49 -2.03
CA THR A 35 -6.97 -8.89 -2.15
C THR A 35 -5.90 -9.23 -1.11
N GLN A 36 -6.01 -10.42 -0.49
CA GLN A 36 -5.06 -10.88 0.52
C GLN A 36 -3.64 -11.03 -0.05
N THR A 37 -3.52 -11.40 -1.33
CA THR A 37 -2.23 -11.47 -2.03
C THR A 37 -1.60 -10.09 -2.25
N GLY A 38 -2.40 -9.09 -2.64
CA GLY A 38 -1.97 -7.70 -2.75
C GLY A 38 -1.52 -7.14 -1.39
N PHE A 39 -2.28 -7.43 -0.33
CA PHE A 39 -1.93 -7.02 1.03
C PHE A 39 -0.62 -7.66 1.52
N ALA A 40 -0.44 -8.97 1.39
CA ALA A 40 0.83 -9.62 1.78
C ALA A 40 2.04 -9.05 1.00
N ARG A 41 1.86 -8.75 -0.28
CA ARG A 41 2.90 -8.15 -1.11
C ARG A 41 3.23 -6.71 -0.70
N GLY A 42 2.21 -5.90 -0.43
CA GLY A 42 2.41 -4.52 0.06
C GLY A 42 3.12 -4.50 1.41
N ALA A 43 2.70 -5.35 2.35
CA ALA A 43 3.27 -5.40 3.69
C ALA A 43 4.75 -5.80 3.67
N SER A 44 5.11 -6.80 2.85
CA SER A 44 6.51 -7.22 2.71
C SER A 44 7.36 -6.19 1.97
N ARG A 45 6.84 -5.56 0.91
CA ARG A 45 7.59 -4.55 0.14
C ARG A 45 7.89 -3.29 0.95
N PHE A 46 6.90 -2.80 1.69
CA PHE A 46 6.96 -1.51 2.37
C PHE A 46 7.21 -1.63 3.89
N ALA A 47 7.71 -2.77 4.36
CA ALA A 47 7.93 -3.07 5.78
C ALA A 47 8.72 -1.96 6.50
N ASP A 48 9.79 -1.45 5.89
CA ASP A 48 10.61 -0.38 6.47
C ASP A 48 9.84 0.95 6.60
N ALA A 49 9.06 1.30 5.57
CA ALA A 49 8.25 2.53 5.59
C ALA A 49 7.12 2.45 6.62
N ILE A 50 6.56 1.26 6.83
CA ILE A 50 5.56 0.99 7.87
C ILE A 50 6.19 1.08 9.26
N ALA A 51 7.35 0.42 9.47
CA ALA A 51 8.07 0.47 10.75
C ALA A 51 8.49 1.89 11.14
N GLN A 52 8.80 2.74 10.16
CA GLN A 52 9.14 4.15 10.35
C GLN A 52 7.91 5.08 10.48
N ASN A 53 6.68 4.54 10.51
CA ASN A 53 5.44 5.32 10.50
C ASN A 53 5.31 6.31 9.32
N ARG A 54 5.98 6.03 8.21
CA ARG A 54 5.85 6.78 6.94
C ARG A 54 4.75 6.23 6.06
N MET A 55 4.36 4.97 6.28
CA MET A 55 3.24 4.32 5.61
C MET A 55 2.31 3.62 6.61
N SER A 56 1.01 3.83 6.45
CA SER A 56 -0.02 2.96 7.03
C SER A 56 -0.52 1.98 5.97
N HIS A 57 -0.83 0.76 6.36
CA HIS A 57 -1.28 -0.28 5.43
C HIS A 57 -2.48 -1.04 6.00
N SER A 58 -3.57 -1.10 5.25
CA SER A 58 -4.82 -1.72 5.72
C SER A 58 -5.39 -2.69 4.68
N TYR A 59 -5.93 -3.80 5.17
CA TYR A 59 -6.72 -4.73 4.38
C TYR A 59 -8.19 -4.33 4.47
N VAL A 60 -8.80 -4.04 3.33
CA VAL A 60 -10.21 -3.61 3.22
C VAL A 60 -10.88 -4.51 2.16
N PRO A 61 -11.32 -5.72 2.55
CA PRO A 61 -12.06 -6.59 1.64
C PRO A 61 -13.38 -5.93 1.24
N VAL A 62 -13.87 -6.20 0.03
CA VAL A 62 -15.23 -5.81 -0.34
C VAL A 62 -16.17 -6.78 0.37
N ASP A 63 -16.89 -6.30 1.37
CA ASP A 63 -18.04 -7.03 1.90
C ASP A 63 -19.10 -7.09 0.80
N THR A 64 -19.41 -8.30 0.33
CA THR A 64 -20.63 -8.51 -0.46
C THR A 64 -21.84 -8.36 0.45
N PRO A 65 -22.96 -7.76 -0.03
CA PRO A 65 -24.16 -7.49 0.77
C PRO A 65 -24.75 -8.70 1.49
#